data_AF-A0AAD7E857-F1
#
_entry.id   AF-A0AAD7E857-F1
#
_cell.length_a   1.000
_cell.length_b   1.000
_cell.length_c   1.000
_cell.angle_alpha   90.00
_cell.angle_beta   90.00
_cell.angle_gamma   90.00
#
_symmetry.space_group_name_H-M   'P 1'
#
loop_
_entity.id
_entity.type
_entity.pdbx_description
1 polymer ?
#
loop_
_entity_poly.entity_id
_entity_poly.type
_entity_poly.pdbx_seq_one_letter_code
_entity_poly.pdbx_strand_id
1 'polypeptide(L)'
;MSVLSPPWPSHPSRWNGHSAASFSSLVTPVIPPLDPLDSPFPSSFNALGSSPPRRSSHPQTSRHQSPTPGPSTFGGVPPRNNRSLDRDALLHILDYFSSLIPARFGNVPQIRLVVHGGAVMLLNAELARLAAATAATDGRAKQRTTTRDIDYIARSFSSEWAQRYGVLDANDRLKQCIFETALQFGLGADWMNSDADVALPMATDPATGAAYDPIHAASIQTGDSLTVYTSPNGFLKLVSVTPFWTVALKMVRYNPADREDICILLRSGTLARQMHWTPTRLEIWLLGTCWAMGYAGYDHERIKQMRRRM
;
A
#
# COMPACT_ATOMS: atom_id res chain seq x y z
N MET A 1 5.48 70.24 -18.63
CA MET A 1 5.75 68.89 -19.20
C MET A 1 6.02 67.93 -18.06
N SER A 2 5.05 67.09 -17.72
CA SER A 2 5.20 65.84 -16.95
C SER A 2 3.88 65.09 -17.08
N VAL A 3 3.93 63.92 -17.71
CA VAL A 3 2.78 63.04 -17.94
C VAL A 3 2.79 62.00 -16.81
N LEU A 4 1.72 61.94 -16.02
CA LEU A 4 1.49 60.88 -15.04
C LEU A 4 0.45 59.91 -15.60
N SER A 5 0.84 58.65 -15.73
CA SER A 5 -0.03 57.52 -16.09
C SER A 5 -0.69 56.90 -14.84
N PRO A 6 -1.88 56.26 -14.97
CA PRO A 6 -2.63 55.70 -13.86
C PRO A 6 -2.21 54.25 -13.53
N PRO A 7 -2.40 53.75 -12.30
CA PRO A 7 -2.16 52.35 -11.97
C PRO A 7 -3.42 51.49 -12.16
N TRP A 8 -3.27 50.37 -12.87
CA TRP A 8 -4.17 49.22 -12.83
C TRP A 8 -3.70 48.20 -11.79
N PRO A 9 -4.58 47.33 -11.27
CA PRO A 9 -4.32 46.43 -10.16
C PRO A 9 -3.82 45.05 -10.65
N SER A 10 -2.87 44.46 -9.93
CA SER A 10 -2.52 43.06 -10.12
C SER A 10 -1.87 42.50 -8.85
N HIS A 11 -2.59 41.65 -8.12
CA HIS A 11 -2.06 40.41 -7.51
C HIS A 11 -3.22 39.56 -6.97
N PRO A 12 -3.34 38.27 -7.34
CA PRO A 12 -4.30 37.35 -6.76
C PRO A 12 -3.82 36.81 -5.40
N SER A 13 -4.81 36.49 -4.59
CA SER A 13 -4.76 36.09 -3.20
C SER A 13 -3.89 34.86 -2.91
N ARG A 14 -3.15 34.94 -1.79
CA ARG A 14 -2.45 33.85 -1.11
C ARG A 14 -3.33 32.59 -0.98
N TRP A 15 -2.89 31.51 -1.60
CA TRP A 15 -3.31 30.15 -1.25
C TRP A 15 -2.67 29.78 0.10
N ASN A 16 -3.49 29.58 1.14
CA ASN A 16 -3.04 29.16 2.46
C ASN A 16 -2.67 27.67 2.42
N GLY A 17 -1.37 27.39 2.52
CA GLY A 17 -0.81 26.06 2.60
C GLY A 17 -1.34 25.28 3.80
N HIS A 18 -1.94 24.13 3.52
CA HIS A 18 -2.18 23.08 4.51
C HIS A 18 -1.00 22.10 4.46
N SER A 19 -0.40 21.93 5.64
CA SER A 19 0.63 20.99 6.07
C SER A 19 0.89 19.79 5.14
N ALA A 20 2.03 19.80 4.46
CA ALA A 20 2.63 18.59 3.90
C ALA A 20 3.14 17.74 5.08
N ALA A 21 2.49 16.61 5.33
CA ALA A 21 2.92 15.67 6.36
C ALA A 21 4.22 14.99 5.91
N SER A 22 5.34 15.37 6.53
CA SER A 22 6.64 14.75 6.31
C SER A 22 6.67 13.34 6.92
N PHE A 23 7.32 12.38 6.24
CA PHE A 23 7.64 11.02 6.71
C PHE A 23 8.42 10.95 8.06
N SER A 24 8.78 12.09 8.65
CA SER A 24 9.59 12.19 9.85
C SER A 24 8.91 11.69 11.14
N SER A 25 7.60 11.40 11.15
CA SER A 25 6.85 11.11 12.38
C SER A 25 6.55 9.63 12.68
N LEU A 26 6.93 8.67 11.84
CA LEU A 26 6.66 7.25 12.19
C LEU A 26 7.52 6.85 13.40
N VAL A 27 6.86 6.51 14.52
CA VAL A 27 7.47 5.94 15.73
C VAL A 27 8.38 4.78 15.31
N THR A 28 9.67 4.93 15.55
CA THR A 28 10.64 3.84 15.41
C THR A 28 10.27 2.75 16.42
N PRO A 29 10.14 1.47 16.02
CA PRO A 29 10.54 0.43 16.96
C PRO A 29 11.98 0.76 17.35
N VAL A 30 12.28 0.80 18.65
CA VAL A 30 13.64 1.00 19.16
C VAL A 30 14.49 -0.12 18.55
N ILE A 31 15.25 0.21 17.51
CA ILE A 31 16.33 -0.64 17.05
C ILE A 31 17.43 -0.39 18.09
N PRO A 32 17.78 -1.37 18.94
CA PRO A 32 18.86 -1.18 19.89
C PRO A 32 20.12 -0.74 19.10
N PRO A 33 20.92 0.19 19.63
CA PRO A 33 22.16 0.59 18.99
C PRO A 33 23.00 -0.66 18.71
N LEU A 34 23.39 -0.84 17.45
CA LEU A 34 24.32 -1.89 17.06
C LEU A 34 25.69 -1.47 17.60
N ASP A 35 26.16 -2.16 18.64
CA ASP A 35 27.56 -2.10 19.05
C ASP A 35 28.48 -2.44 17.86
N PRO A 36 29.70 -1.88 17.81
CA PRO A 36 30.65 -2.18 16.74
C PRO A 36 30.88 -3.70 16.63
N LEU A 37 30.69 -4.19 15.40
CA LEU A 37 30.80 -5.58 14.97
C LEU A 37 32.23 -6.10 15.15
N ASP A 38 32.55 -6.66 16.32
CA ASP A 38 33.71 -7.54 16.52
C ASP A 38 33.39 -8.81 17.34
N SER A 39 32.10 -9.14 17.51
CA SER A 39 31.67 -10.34 18.23
C SER A 39 30.92 -11.31 17.30
N PRO A 40 31.29 -12.60 17.22
CA PRO A 40 30.53 -13.59 16.49
C PRO A 40 29.12 -13.72 17.09
N PHE A 41 28.11 -13.71 16.21
CA PHE A 41 26.69 -13.84 16.56
C PHE A 41 26.45 -14.97 17.58
N PRO A 42 25.67 -14.73 18.66
CA PRO A 42 25.22 -15.80 19.52
C PRO A 42 24.17 -16.65 18.78
N SER A 43 24.55 -17.88 18.48
CA SER A 43 23.70 -18.96 17.99
C SER A 43 22.72 -19.40 19.08
N SER A 44 21.70 -18.61 19.42
CA SER A 44 20.57 -19.07 20.26
C SER A 44 19.44 -18.05 20.33
N PHE A 45 18.54 -18.09 19.35
CA PHE A 45 17.13 -17.75 19.61
C PHE A 45 16.38 -19.08 19.74
N ASN A 46 16.28 -19.58 20.98
CA ASN A 46 15.42 -20.71 21.30
C ASN A 46 13.96 -20.25 21.17
N ALA A 47 13.33 -20.58 20.04
CA ALA A 47 11.90 -20.50 19.88
C ALA A 47 11.25 -21.59 20.73
N LEU A 48 10.49 -21.18 21.75
CA LEU A 48 9.57 -22.04 22.48
C LEU A 48 8.57 -22.67 21.51
N GLY A 49 8.41 -23.98 21.67
CA GLY A 49 7.73 -24.88 20.75
C GLY A 49 6.32 -24.44 20.40
N SER A 50 6.07 -24.33 19.10
CA SER A 50 4.74 -24.41 18.50
C SER A 50 4.84 -25.46 17.40
N SER A 51 4.21 -26.61 17.64
CA SER A 51 4.16 -27.73 16.71
C SER A 51 3.65 -27.29 15.33
N PRO A 52 4.26 -27.73 14.22
CA PRO A 52 3.76 -27.40 12.89
C PRO A 52 2.41 -28.09 12.64
N PRO A 53 1.45 -27.43 11.97
CA PRO A 53 0.23 -28.09 11.53
C PRO A 53 0.58 -29.17 10.50
N ARG A 54 -0.02 -30.34 10.72
CA ARG A 54 0.06 -31.57 9.93
C ARG A 54 -0.23 -31.28 8.45
N ARG A 55 0.70 -31.62 7.55
CA ARG A 55 0.47 -31.61 6.10
C ARG A 55 -0.64 -32.62 5.76
N SER A 56 -1.82 -32.11 5.41
CA SER A 56 -2.84 -32.89 4.71
C SER A 56 -2.41 -33.07 3.25
N SER A 57 -1.99 -34.28 2.89
CA SER A 57 -1.79 -34.71 1.51
C SER A 57 -3.13 -34.70 0.78
N HIS A 58 -3.31 -33.76 -0.15
CA HIS A 58 -4.42 -33.79 -1.10
C HIS A 58 -4.13 -34.82 -2.21
N PRO A 59 -5.08 -35.73 -2.51
CA PRO A 59 -4.97 -36.64 -3.64
C PRO A 59 -5.12 -35.88 -4.96
N GLN A 60 -4.26 -36.19 -5.92
CA GLN A 60 -4.37 -35.76 -7.31
C GLN A 60 -5.66 -36.32 -7.93
N THR A 61 -6.65 -35.47 -8.16
CA THR A 61 -7.82 -35.79 -8.96
C THR A 61 -7.61 -35.37 -10.43
N SER A 62 -7.63 -36.38 -11.28
CA SER A 62 -8.18 -36.46 -12.63
C SER A 62 -8.45 -35.14 -13.39
N ARG A 63 -7.74 -34.95 -14.51
CA ARG A 63 -8.03 -33.95 -15.55
C ARG A 63 -9.42 -34.18 -16.16
N HIS A 64 -10.43 -33.45 -15.67
CA HIS A 64 -11.64 -33.16 -16.43
C HIS A 64 -11.35 -31.94 -17.32
N GLN A 65 -11.52 -32.12 -18.64
CA GLN A 65 -11.52 -31.02 -19.60
C GLN A 65 -12.70 -30.09 -19.27
N SER A 66 -12.40 -28.87 -18.84
CA SER A 66 -13.42 -27.86 -18.54
C SER A 66 -13.99 -27.29 -19.84
N PRO A 67 -15.31 -27.10 -19.95
CA PRO A 67 -15.90 -26.39 -21.07
C PRO A 67 -15.40 -24.94 -21.07
N THR A 68 -15.04 -24.43 -22.25
CA THR A 68 -14.62 -23.05 -22.48
C THR A 68 -15.68 -22.09 -21.93
N PRO A 69 -15.41 -21.33 -20.85
CA PRO A 69 -16.34 -20.33 -20.38
C PRO A 69 -16.31 -19.17 -21.37
N GLY A 70 -17.43 -18.91 -22.04
CA GLY A 70 -17.64 -17.59 -22.65
C GLY A 70 -17.46 -16.52 -21.54
N PRO A 71 -16.88 -15.35 -21.85
CA PRO A 71 -16.64 -14.33 -20.84
C PRO A 71 -17.97 -13.85 -20.26
N SER A 72 -18.33 -14.38 -19.10
CA SER A 72 -19.48 -13.93 -18.31
C SER A 72 -19.18 -12.55 -17.77
N THR A 73 -19.54 -11.53 -18.55
CA THR A 73 -19.54 -10.14 -18.09
C THR A 73 -20.70 -9.98 -17.12
N PHE A 74 -20.41 -9.94 -15.82
CA PHE A 74 -21.42 -9.54 -14.84
C PHE A 74 -21.71 -8.05 -15.08
N GLY A 75 -22.88 -7.76 -15.65
CA GLY A 75 -23.34 -6.39 -15.94
C GLY A 75 -22.46 -5.62 -16.93
N GLY A 76 -21.79 -6.28 -17.87
CA GLY A 76 -20.99 -5.61 -18.90
C GLY A 76 -19.60 -5.11 -18.48
N VAL A 77 -19.21 -5.28 -17.21
CA VAL A 77 -17.86 -4.95 -16.73
C VAL A 77 -16.91 -6.12 -16.99
N PRO A 78 -15.76 -5.92 -17.65
CA PRO A 78 -14.77 -6.99 -17.80
C PRO A 78 -14.15 -7.33 -16.45
N PRO A 79 -13.77 -8.60 -16.18
CA PRO A 79 -13.22 -8.98 -14.88
C PRO A 79 -11.86 -8.34 -14.58
N ARG A 80 -11.09 -7.98 -15.62
CA ARG A 80 -9.74 -7.41 -15.48
C ARG A 80 -9.61 -6.05 -16.14
N ASN A 81 -8.93 -5.14 -15.48
CA ASN A 81 -8.67 -3.80 -15.93
C ASN A 81 -7.40 -3.81 -16.78
N ASN A 82 -7.59 -3.59 -18.07
CA ASN A 82 -6.49 -3.46 -19.03
C ASN A 82 -6.12 -1.99 -19.27
N ARG A 83 -6.81 -1.04 -18.62
CA ARG A 83 -6.50 0.39 -18.74
C ARG A 83 -5.35 0.78 -17.82
N SER A 84 -4.38 1.47 -18.40
CA SER A 84 -3.32 2.15 -17.66
C SER A 84 -3.89 3.43 -17.03
N LEU A 85 -3.67 3.61 -15.73
CA LEU A 85 -4.14 4.73 -14.93
C LEU A 85 -2.93 5.56 -14.47
N ASP A 86 -2.83 6.79 -14.94
CA ASP A 86 -1.88 7.77 -14.40
C ASP A 86 -2.44 8.47 -13.15
N ARG A 87 -1.69 9.42 -12.60
CA ARG A 87 -2.09 10.15 -11.40
C ARG A 87 -3.41 10.90 -11.59
N ASP A 88 -3.58 11.60 -12.70
CA ASP A 88 -4.76 12.44 -12.93
C ASP A 88 -6.01 11.59 -13.14
N ALA A 89 -5.89 10.49 -13.89
CA ALA A 89 -6.94 9.50 -14.03
C ALA A 89 -7.35 8.90 -12.67
N LEU A 90 -6.39 8.53 -11.82
CA LEU A 90 -6.68 8.02 -10.48
C LEU A 90 -7.45 9.03 -9.63
N LEU A 91 -7.04 10.31 -9.62
CA LEU A 91 -7.72 11.35 -8.85
C LEU A 91 -9.17 11.52 -9.32
N HIS A 92 -9.39 11.62 -10.64
CA HIS A 92 -10.74 11.76 -11.19
C HIS A 92 -11.64 10.54 -10.89
N ILE A 93 -11.09 9.33 -11.00
CA ILE A 93 -11.80 8.09 -10.65
C ILE A 93 -12.14 8.06 -9.15
N LEU A 94 -11.20 8.44 -8.28
CA LEU A 94 -11.39 8.47 -6.83
C LEU A 94 -12.36 9.56 -6.38
N ASP A 95 -12.42 10.70 -7.07
CA ASP A 95 -13.41 11.75 -6.84
C ASP A 95 -14.81 11.21 -7.12
N TYR A 96 -15.02 10.59 -8.29
CA TYR A 96 -16.31 9.98 -8.62
C TYR A 96 -16.66 8.85 -7.65
N PHE A 97 -15.73 7.92 -7.39
CA PHE A 97 -15.92 6.85 -6.42
C PHE A 97 -16.37 7.38 -5.05
N SER A 98 -15.74 8.45 -4.57
CA SER A 98 -16.09 9.07 -3.29
C SER A 98 -17.51 9.66 -3.28
N SER A 99 -18.04 10.07 -4.44
CA SER A 99 -19.40 10.60 -4.55
C SER A 99 -20.49 9.53 -4.42
N LEU A 100 -20.16 8.25 -4.63
CA LEU A 100 -21.08 7.12 -4.46
C LEU A 100 -21.23 6.70 -2.99
N ILE A 101 -20.23 7.02 -2.15
CA ILE A 101 -20.17 6.56 -0.74
C ILE A 101 -21.41 6.98 0.06
N PRO A 102 -21.89 8.23 0.04
CA PRO A 102 -23.06 8.64 0.82
C PRO A 102 -24.33 7.85 0.45
N ALA A 103 -24.48 7.48 -0.83
CA ALA A 103 -25.64 6.71 -1.27
C ALA A 103 -25.63 5.27 -0.75
N ARG A 104 -24.45 4.67 -0.54
CA ARG A 104 -24.30 3.28 -0.06
C ARG A 104 -24.19 3.17 1.45
N PHE A 105 -23.54 4.14 2.08
CA PHE A 105 -23.24 4.09 3.50
C PHE A 105 -24.10 5.05 4.33
N GLY A 106 -24.77 6.03 3.71
CA GLY A 106 -25.57 7.04 4.41
C GLY A 106 -24.70 8.11 5.10
N ASN A 107 -25.18 8.62 6.23
CA ASN A 107 -24.47 9.63 7.04
C ASN A 107 -23.43 8.97 7.96
N VAL A 108 -22.43 8.35 7.35
CA VAL A 108 -21.33 7.66 8.04
C VAL A 108 -20.10 8.55 8.16
N PRO A 109 -19.17 8.21 9.09
CA PRO A 109 -17.85 8.80 9.06
C PRO A 109 -17.13 8.51 7.73
N GLN A 110 -16.12 9.33 7.44
CA GLN A 110 -15.23 9.17 6.29
C GLN A 110 -14.72 7.73 6.17
N ILE A 111 -14.89 7.13 4.98
CA ILE A 111 -14.29 5.83 4.66
C ILE A 111 -12.78 6.01 4.58
N ARG A 112 -12.05 5.21 5.37
CA ARG A 112 -10.60 5.11 5.32
C ARG A 112 -10.19 3.74 4.79
N LEU A 113 -9.44 3.71 3.69
CA LEU A 113 -8.93 2.48 3.10
C LEU A 113 -7.41 2.47 3.19
N VAL A 114 -6.85 1.37 3.69
CA VAL A 114 -5.41 1.13 3.66
C VAL A 114 -5.05 0.53 2.31
N VAL A 115 -4.19 1.22 1.56
CA VAL A 115 -3.83 0.90 0.18
C VAL A 115 -2.35 0.62 0.00
N HIS A 116 -2.00 -0.18 -1.01
CA HIS A 116 -0.62 -0.47 -1.37
C HIS A 116 -0.42 -0.52 -2.89
N GLY A 117 0.75 -1.01 -3.33
CA GLY A 117 1.02 -1.25 -4.75
C GLY A 117 1.41 0.01 -5.53
N GLY A 118 1.09 0.02 -6.83
CA GLY A 118 1.50 1.08 -7.75
C GLY A 118 0.80 2.41 -7.49
N ALA A 119 -0.47 2.38 -7.06
CA ALA A 119 -1.26 3.57 -6.78
C ALA A 119 -0.61 4.47 -5.69
N VAL A 120 -0.02 3.88 -4.65
CA VAL A 120 0.68 4.64 -3.59
C VAL A 120 1.84 5.46 -4.17
N MET A 121 2.61 4.88 -5.08
CA MET A 121 3.75 5.54 -5.71
C MET A 121 3.32 6.71 -6.59
N LEU A 122 2.12 6.65 -7.17
CA LEU A 122 1.57 7.70 -8.02
C LEU A 122 0.87 8.80 -7.22
N LEU A 123 0.15 8.44 -6.17
CA LEU A 123 -0.67 9.38 -5.37
C LEU A 123 0.14 10.12 -4.30
N ASN A 124 1.17 9.49 -3.73
CA ASN A 124 2.05 10.17 -2.78
C ASN A 124 2.91 11.23 -3.50
N ALA A 125 2.64 12.52 -3.23
CA ALA A 125 3.31 13.63 -3.92
C ALA A 125 4.82 13.66 -3.67
N GLU A 126 5.28 13.34 -2.46
CA GLU A 126 6.70 13.33 -2.13
C GLU A 126 7.45 12.21 -2.85
N LEU A 127 6.89 10.99 -2.87
CA LEU A 127 7.46 9.86 -3.58
C LEU A 127 7.48 10.10 -5.09
N ALA A 128 6.40 10.64 -5.65
CA ALA A 128 6.33 10.98 -7.08
C ALA A 128 7.39 12.02 -7.46
N ARG A 129 7.55 13.08 -6.65
CA ARG A 129 8.59 14.11 -6.86
C ARG A 129 10.00 13.52 -6.75
N LEU A 130 10.24 12.67 -5.75
CA LEU A 130 11.53 12.01 -5.55
C LEU A 130 11.85 11.06 -6.71
N ALA A 131 10.86 10.34 -7.23
CA ALA A 131 11.00 9.48 -8.39
C ALA A 131 11.37 10.28 -9.65
N ALA A 132 10.69 11.39 -9.91
CA ALA A 132 10.99 12.28 -11.03
C ALA A 132 12.42 12.86 -10.94
N ALA A 133 12.81 13.37 -9.77
CA ALA A 133 14.17 13.89 -9.56
C ALA A 133 15.24 12.81 -9.72
N THR A 134 14.95 11.59 -9.28
CA THR A 134 15.85 10.44 -9.43
C THR A 134 16.01 10.06 -10.90
N ALA A 135 14.92 9.94 -11.66
CA ALA A 135 14.97 9.64 -13.09
C ALA A 135 15.68 10.75 -13.91
N ALA A 136 15.57 12.01 -13.49
CA ALA A 136 16.27 13.12 -14.14
C ALA A 136 17.80 13.10 -13.93
N THR A 137 18.27 12.50 -12.84
CA THR A 137 19.70 12.48 -12.46
C THR A 137 20.39 11.16 -12.73
N ASP A 138 19.64 10.06 -12.74
CA ASP A 138 20.11 8.72 -13.06
C ASP A 138 19.42 8.23 -14.35
N GLY A 139 20.15 8.25 -15.47
CA GLY A 139 19.64 7.83 -16.78
C GLY A 139 19.22 6.35 -16.87
N ARG A 140 19.43 5.56 -15.81
CA ARG A 140 18.93 4.17 -15.71
C ARG A 140 17.62 4.07 -14.92
N ALA A 141 17.36 5.01 -14.02
CA ALA A 141 16.18 4.99 -13.17
C ALA A 141 14.94 5.35 -13.99
N LYS A 142 13.85 4.60 -13.77
CA LYS A 142 12.58 4.84 -14.46
C LYS A 142 11.52 5.23 -13.45
N GLN A 143 10.91 6.39 -13.67
CA GLN A 143 9.75 6.80 -12.89
C GLN A 143 8.54 5.94 -13.27
N ARG A 144 7.85 5.40 -12.26
CA ARG A 144 6.50 4.86 -12.45
C ARG A 144 5.55 6.02 -12.74
N THR A 145 4.91 5.99 -13.90
CA THR A 145 3.91 7.00 -14.30
C THR A 145 2.49 6.45 -14.32
N THR A 146 2.32 5.12 -14.31
CA THR A 146 1.01 4.48 -14.34
C THR A 146 0.90 3.22 -13.45
N THR A 147 -0.33 2.86 -13.14
CA THR A 147 -0.77 1.61 -12.49
C THR A 147 -1.96 1.05 -13.24
N ARG A 148 -2.41 -0.17 -12.93
CA ARG A 148 -3.70 -0.70 -13.46
C ARG A 148 -4.78 -0.72 -12.40
N ASP A 149 -4.40 -0.68 -11.14
CA ASP A 149 -5.29 -0.91 -10.02
C ASP A 149 -4.86 -0.14 -8.78
N ILE A 150 -5.77 -0.09 -7.82
CA ILE A 150 -5.56 0.31 -6.44
C ILE A 150 -5.73 -0.94 -5.58
N ASP A 151 -4.63 -1.48 -5.07
CA ASP A 151 -4.68 -2.58 -4.10
C ASP A 151 -5.10 -2.04 -2.71
N TYR A 152 -6.10 -2.64 -2.06
CA TYR A 152 -6.55 -2.24 -0.71
C TYR A 152 -6.80 -3.42 0.22
N ILE A 153 -6.71 -3.16 1.53
CA ILE A 153 -6.90 -4.16 2.58
C ILE A 153 -8.38 -4.24 3.01
N ALA A 154 -9.16 -5.09 2.36
CA ALA A 154 -10.59 -5.31 2.59
C ALA A 154 -10.92 -5.95 3.95
N ARG A 155 -10.10 -6.90 4.41
CA ARG A 155 -10.39 -7.58 5.69
C ARG A 155 -10.40 -6.63 6.88
N SER A 156 -9.48 -5.66 6.91
CA SER A 156 -9.39 -4.70 8.01
C SER A 156 -10.48 -3.65 7.91
N PHE A 157 -10.80 -3.20 6.69
CA PHE A 157 -11.96 -2.35 6.44
C PHE A 157 -13.25 -3.00 6.98
N SER A 158 -13.51 -4.26 6.62
CA SER A 158 -14.71 -4.97 7.08
C SER A 158 -14.76 -5.13 8.59
N SER A 159 -13.64 -5.53 9.20
CA SER A 159 -13.54 -5.71 10.65
C SER A 159 -13.76 -4.39 11.38
N GLU A 160 -13.11 -3.30 10.94
CA GLU A 160 -13.30 -1.97 11.52
C GLU A 160 -14.77 -1.53 11.46
N TRP A 161 -15.42 -1.70 10.31
CA TRP A 161 -16.81 -1.26 10.11
C TRP A 161 -17.83 -2.08 10.89
N ALA A 162 -17.65 -3.40 10.93
CA ALA A 162 -18.48 -4.27 11.74
C ALA A 162 -18.34 -3.93 13.23
N GLN A 163 -17.11 -3.79 13.73
CA GLN A 163 -16.86 -3.60 15.16
C GLN A 163 -17.17 -2.17 15.65
N ARG A 164 -16.86 -1.13 14.87
CA ARG A 164 -17.01 0.26 15.30
C ARG A 164 -18.36 0.87 14.94
N TYR A 165 -18.93 0.47 13.80
CA TYR A 165 -20.12 1.10 13.23
C TYR A 165 -21.31 0.16 13.10
N GLY A 166 -21.16 -1.13 13.41
CA GLY A 166 -22.24 -2.10 13.30
C GLY A 166 -22.67 -2.41 11.87
N VAL A 167 -21.85 -2.07 10.86
CA VAL A 167 -22.18 -2.27 9.44
C VAL A 167 -21.56 -3.58 8.96
N LEU A 168 -22.35 -4.65 9.00
CA LEU A 168 -21.87 -6.01 8.67
C LEU A 168 -21.68 -6.24 7.17
N ASP A 169 -22.38 -5.48 6.33
CA ASP A 169 -22.36 -5.55 4.87
C ASP A 169 -21.46 -4.47 4.22
N ALA A 170 -20.55 -3.87 4.99
CA ALA A 170 -19.70 -2.77 4.53
C ALA A 170 -18.89 -3.13 3.28
N ASN A 171 -18.38 -4.37 3.21
CA ASN A 171 -17.62 -4.85 2.06
C ASN A 171 -18.46 -4.92 0.78
N ASP A 172 -19.72 -5.35 0.89
CA ASP A 172 -20.62 -5.47 -0.27
C ASP A 172 -21.04 -4.09 -0.76
N ARG A 173 -21.28 -3.14 0.15
CA ARG A 173 -21.51 -1.73 -0.18
C ARG A 173 -20.32 -1.10 -0.89
N LEU A 174 -19.10 -1.38 -0.42
CA LEU A 174 -17.87 -0.89 -1.05
C LEU A 174 -17.73 -1.48 -2.47
N LYS A 175 -17.98 -2.78 -2.63
CA LYS A 175 -17.95 -3.45 -3.94
C LYS A 175 -18.98 -2.89 -4.92
N GLN A 176 -20.15 -2.46 -4.46
CA GLN A 176 -21.11 -1.75 -5.31
C GLN A 176 -20.55 -0.42 -5.80
N CYS A 177 -19.91 0.38 -4.95
CA CYS A 177 -19.23 1.61 -5.39
C CYS A 177 -18.11 1.31 -6.41
N ILE A 178 -17.31 0.26 -6.17
CA ILE A 178 -16.22 -0.17 -7.07
C ILE A 178 -16.79 -0.54 -8.44
N PHE A 179 -17.86 -1.34 -8.46
CA PHE A 179 -18.52 -1.79 -9.69
C PHE A 179 -19.14 -0.63 -10.48
N GLU A 180 -19.86 0.28 -9.81
CA GLU A 180 -20.45 1.46 -10.46
C GLU A 180 -19.40 2.42 -11.01
N THR A 181 -18.27 2.55 -10.32
CA THR A 181 -17.11 3.29 -10.82
C THR A 181 -16.50 2.60 -12.04
N ALA A 182 -16.39 1.27 -12.03
CA ALA A 182 -15.88 0.52 -13.16
C ALA A 182 -16.76 0.71 -14.40
N LEU A 183 -18.09 0.69 -14.24
CA LEU A 183 -19.04 1.00 -15.31
C LEU A 183 -18.86 2.41 -15.85
N GLN A 184 -18.82 3.42 -14.97
CA GLN A 184 -18.73 4.83 -15.35
C GLN A 184 -17.47 5.13 -16.18
N PHE A 185 -16.34 4.52 -15.82
CA PHE A 185 -15.06 4.77 -16.47
C PHE A 185 -14.65 3.66 -17.44
N GLY A 186 -15.49 2.66 -17.72
CA GLY A 186 -15.11 1.52 -18.56
C GLY A 186 -13.82 0.82 -18.09
N LEU A 187 -13.71 0.59 -16.78
CA LEU A 187 -12.61 -0.14 -16.16
C LEU A 187 -12.97 -1.62 -16.02
N GLY A 188 -11.98 -2.45 -15.71
CA GLY A 188 -12.26 -3.80 -15.20
C GLY A 188 -12.68 -3.80 -13.73
N ALA A 189 -13.35 -4.87 -13.32
CA ALA A 189 -13.86 -5.02 -11.95
C ALA A 189 -12.75 -5.02 -10.87
N ASP A 190 -11.51 -5.34 -11.25
CA ASP A 190 -10.32 -5.35 -10.39
C ASP A 190 -9.55 -4.00 -10.38
N TRP A 191 -10.11 -2.90 -10.90
CA TRP A 191 -9.44 -1.59 -10.83
C TRP A 191 -9.19 -1.13 -9.38
N MET A 192 -10.01 -1.60 -8.44
CA MET A 192 -9.79 -1.46 -7.00
C MET A 192 -9.85 -2.86 -6.39
N ASN A 193 -8.67 -3.44 -6.15
CA ASN A 193 -8.50 -4.87 -5.94
C ASN A 193 -8.23 -5.20 -4.46
N SER A 194 -8.95 -6.20 -3.94
CA SER A 194 -8.69 -6.79 -2.62
C SER A 194 -8.15 -8.22 -2.68
N ASP A 195 -7.97 -8.81 -3.86
CA ASP A 195 -7.51 -10.20 -4.00
C ASP A 195 -6.12 -10.42 -3.39
N ALA A 196 -5.32 -9.36 -3.34
CA ALA A 196 -4.03 -9.37 -2.65
C ALA A 196 -4.16 -9.77 -1.16
N ASP A 197 -5.30 -9.47 -0.51
CA ASP A 197 -5.53 -9.75 0.91
C ASP A 197 -5.33 -11.22 1.27
N VAL A 198 -5.74 -12.14 0.40
CA VAL A 198 -5.68 -13.59 0.68
C VAL A 198 -4.25 -14.03 0.97
N ALA A 199 -3.26 -13.36 0.38
CA ALA A 199 -1.84 -13.70 0.54
C ALA A 199 -1.13 -12.87 1.62
N LEU A 200 -1.78 -11.87 2.21
CA LEU A 200 -1.15 -11.02 3.23
C LEU A 200 -1.15 -11.73 4.59
N PRO A 201 -0.08 -11.59 5.39
CA PRO A 201 0.02 -12.25 6.69
C PRO A 201 -0.99 -11.71 7.71
N MET A 202 -1.40 -12.60 8.61
CA MET A 202 -2.09 -12.25 9.85
C MET A 202 -1.14 -12.47 11.03
N ALA A 203 -1.29 -11.67 12.07
CA ALA A 203 -0.55 -11.82 13.32
C ALA A 203 -1.50 -12.18 14.46
N THR A 204 -0.94 -12.76 15.52
CA THR A 204 -1.66 -13.02 16.77
C THR A 204 -1.07 -12.12 17.85
N ASP A 205 -1.93 -11.40 18.55
CA ASP A 205 -1.51 -10.61 19.71
C ASP A 205 -1.11 -11.56 20.84
N PRO A 206 0.15 -11.52 21.32
CA PRO A 206 0.61 -12.42 22.37
C PRO A 206 -0.09 -12.21 23.72
N ALA A 207 -0.62 -11.02 24.00
CA ALA A 207 -1.30 -10.73 25.26
C ALA A 207 -2.75 -11.23 25.28
N THR A 208 -3.46 -11.10 24.16
CA THR A 208 -4.90 -11.42 24.07
C THR A 208 -5.18 -12.73 23.32
N GLY A 209 -4.23 -13.25 22.56
CA GLY A 209 -4.43 -14.35 21.64
C GLY A 209 -5.26 -13.99 20.40
N ALA A 210 -5.67 -12.72 20.24
CA ALA A 210 -6.53 -12.29 19.16
C ALA A 210 -5.75 -12.17 17.83
N ALA A 211 -6.35 -12.66 16.74
CA ALA A 211 -5.82 -12.43 15.41
C ALA A 211 -6.04 -10.97 14.99
N TYR A 212 -5.03 -10.34 14.40
CA TYR A 212 -5.11 -8.98 13.88
C TYR A 212 -4.33 -8.84 12.56
N ASP A 213 -4.64 -7.78 11.82
CA ASP A 213 -3.90 -7.40 10.62
C ASP A 213 -2.73 -6.48 11.01
N PRO A 214 -1.47 -6.96 10.93
CA PRO A 214 -0.31 -6.17 11.33
C PRO A 214 0.04 -5.05 10.33
N ILE A 215 -0.42 -5.16 9.08
CA ILE A 215 -0.21 -4.16 8.04
C ILE A 215 -1.14 -2.98 8.28
N HIS A 216 -2.43 -3.26 8.48
CA HIS A 216 -3.41 -2.23 8.81
C HIS A 216 -3.08 -1.56 10.14
N ALA A 217 -2.79 -2.33 11.20
CA ALA A 217 -2.45 -1.79 12.51
C ALA A 217 -1.28 -0.80 12.44
N ALA A 218 -0.18 -1.20 11.79
CA ALA A 218 0.99 -0.33 11.62
C ALA A 218 0.67 0.94 10.80
N SER A 219 -0.18 0.82 9.79
CA SER A 219 -0.53 1.94 8.91
C SER A 219 -1.41 2.96 9.63
N ILE A 220 -2.43 2.52 10.37
CA ILE A 220 -3.34 3.42 11.08
C ILE A 220 -2.68 4.09 12.30
N GLN A 221 -1.75 3.42 12.98
CA GLN A 221 -1.01 4.00 14.11
C GLN A 221 -0.19 5.24 13.75
N THR A 222 0.13 5.42 12.47
CA THR A 222 0.94 6.55 11.99
C THR A 222 0.12 7.81 11.67
N GLY A 223 -1.19 7.76 11.95
CA GLY A 223 -2.11 8.87 11.75
C GLY A 223 -2.13 9.35 10.31
N ASP A 224 -2.11 10.67 10.13
CA ASP A 224 -2.31 11.29 8.82
C ASP A 224 -1.04 11.33 7.95
N SER A 225 0.11 10.96 8.49
CA SER A 225 1.41 11.00 7.80
C SER A 225 1.50 10.06 6.59
N LEU A 226 0.67 9.02 6.54
CA LEU A 226 0.57 8.08 5.42
C LEU A 226 -0.63 8.35 4.51
N THR A 227 -1.33 9.47 4.68
CA THR A 227 -2.44 9.83 3.80
C THR A 227 -1.90 10.18 2.43
N VAL A 228 -2.31 9.44 1.40
CA VAL A 228 -1.93 9.70 0.00
C VAL A 228 -3.02 10.37 -0.80
N TYR A 229 -4.26 10.33 -0.30
CA TYR A 229 -5.41 10.98 -0.91
C TYR A 229 -6.51 11.22 0.12
N THR A 230 -7.16 12.38 0.01
CA THR A 230 -8.41 12.72 0.69
C THR A 230 -9.33 13.29 -0.36
N SER A 231 -10.56 12.76 -0.48
CA SER A 231 -11.51 13.27 -1.46
C SER A 231 -11.97 14.69 -1.11
N PRO A 232 -12.25 15.54 -2.12
CA PRO A 232 -12.75 16.90 -1.90
C PRO A 232 -14.06 16.96 -1.10
N ASN A 233 -14.91 15.94 -1.23
CA ASN A 233 -16.17 15.83 -0.49
C ASN A 233 -16.00 15.24 0.94
N GLY A 234 -14.78 14.89 1.34
CA GLY A 234 -14.48 14.38 2.67
C GLY A 234 -14.94 12.93 2.96
N PHE A 235 -15.56 12.23 2.01
CA PHE A 235 -16.07 10.86 2.25
C PHE A 235 -15.04 9.75 2.10
N LEU A 236 -13.91 9.99 1.43
CA LEU A 236 -12.87 8.99 1.19
C LEU A 236 -11.50 9.50 1.64
N LYS A 237 -10.76 8.63 2.32
CA LYS A 237 -9.34 8.80 2.64
C LYS A 237 -8.58 7.53 2.29
N LEU A 238 -7.51 7.65 1.51
CA LEU A 238 -6.59 6.56 1.24
C LEU A 238 -5.32 6.74 2.07
N VAL A 239 -4.98 5.72 2.84
CA VAL A 239 -3.79 5.66 3.69
C VAL A 239 -2.86 4.61 3.11
N SER A 240 -1.65 4.98 2.71
CA SER A 240 -0.67 4.00 2.24
C SER A 240 -0.27 3.07 3.37
N VAL A 241 0.05 1.82 3.05
CA VAL A 241 0.78 0.96 3.99
C VAL A 241 2.13 1.59 4.36
N THR A 242 2.66 1.27 5.54
CA THR A 242 3.96 1.80 5.96
C THR A 242 5.07 1.46 4.95
N PRO A 243 6.16 2.25 4.87
CA PRO A 243 7.24 1.97 3.92
C PRO A 243 7.85 0.58 4.07
N PHE A 244 8.02 0.08 5.31
CA PHE A 244 8.54 -1.28 5.54
C PHE A 244 7.62 -2.36 4.99
N TRP A 245 6.31 -2.23 5.19
CA TRP A 245 5.34 -3.15 4.59
C TRP A 245 5.34 -3.06 3.07
N THR A 246 5.42 -1.84 2.50
CA THR A 246 5.49 -1.67 1.05
C THR A 246 6.71 -2.40 0.47
N VAL A 247 7.89 -2.23 1.08
CA VAL A 247 9.13 -2.90 0.64
C VAL A 247 9.03 -4.42 0.84
N ALA A 248 8.56 -4.90 2.00
CA ALA A 248 8.41 -6.33 2.28
C ALA A 248 7.50 -7.05 1.27
N LEU A 249 6.32 -6.48 1.00
CA LEU A 249 5.35 -7.05 0.07
C LEU A 249 5.90 -7.11 -1.35
N LYS A 250 6.57 -6.04 -1.80
CA LYS A 250 7.26 -5.99 -3.09
C LYS A 250 8.42 -6.98 -3.17
N MET A 251 9.19 -7.14 -2.10
CA MET A 251 10.30 -8.10 -2.07
C MET A 251 9.83 -9.54 -2.22
N VAL A 252 8.64 -9.90 -1.72
CA VAL A 252 8.10 -11.26 -1.86
C VAL A 252 7.55 -11.50 -3.27
N ARG A 253 6.71 -10.61 -3.80
CA ARG A 253 6.08 -10.80 -5.12
C ARG A 253 6.97 -10.38 -6.31
N TYR A 254 8.07 -9.69 -6.02
CA TYR A 254 9.02 -9.03 -6.90
C TYR A 254 8.76 -9.15 -8.40
N ASN A 255 8.38 -8.03 -8.99
CA ASN A 255 8.44 -7.78 -10.42
C ASN A 255 9.61 -6.82 -10.73
N PRO A 256 10.26 -6.88 -11.91
CA PRO A 256 11.23 -5.86 -12.33
C PRO A 256 10.79 -4.40 -12.10
N ALA A 257 9.50 -4.07 -12.24
CA ALA A 257 8.98 -2.73 -11.96
C ALA A 257 8.98 -2.36 -10.46
N ASP A 258 9.01 -3.34 -9.55
CA ASP A 258 9.09 -3.09 -8.11
C ASP A 258 10.49 -2.61 -7.69
N ARG A 259 11.54 -2.87 -8.48
CA ARG A 259 12.91 -2.42 -8.19
C ARG A 259 12.95 -0.90 -7.99
N GLU A 260 12.41 -0.16 -8.96
CA GLU A 260 12.41 1.30 -8.92
C GLU A 260 11.61 1.83 -7.73
N ASP A 261 10.43 1.23 -7.47
CA ASP A 261 9.60 1.62 -6.33
C ASP A 261 10.33 1.40 -4.99
N ILE A 262 11.00 0.25 -4.82
CA ILE A 262 11.80 -0.05 -3.63
C ILE A 262 12.93 0.97 -3.49
N CYS A 263 13.68 1.25 -4.57
CA CYS A 263 14.77 2.22 -4.53
C CYS A 263 14.29 3.62 -4.11
N ILE A 264 13.14 4.08 -4.59
CA ILE A 264 12.56 5.37 -4.21
C ILE A 264 12.14 5.37 -2.73
N LEU A 265 11.53 4.30 -2.23
CA LEU A 265 11.15 4.18 -0.82
C LEU A 265 12.38 4.19 0.10
N LEU A 266 13.43 3.46 -0.26
CA LEU A 266 14.69 3.45 0.49
C LEU A 266 15.34 4.83 0.46
N ARG A 267 15.42 5.48 -0.72
CA ARG A 267 15.95 6.84 -0.85
C ARG A 267 15.16 7.86 -0.01
N SER A 268 13.83 7.74 0.03
CA SER A 268 12.98 8.55 0.91
C SER A 268 13.37 8.35 2.39
N GLY A 269 13.58 7.10 2.82
CA GLY A 269 14.08 6.79 4.16
C GLY A 269 15.47 7.38 4.45
N THR A 270 16.37 7.38 3.47
CA THR A 270 17.69 8.03 3.61
C THR A 270 17.55 9.53 3.81
N LEU A 271 16.71 10.20 3.04
CA LEU A 271 16.51 11.64 3.14
C LEU A 271 15.83 12.04 4.45
N ALA A 272 14.80 11.29 4.86
CA ALA A 272 14.01 11.62 6.05
C ALA A 272 14.75 11.29 7.35
N ARG A 273 15.61 10.26 7.37
CA ARG A 273 16.17 9.68 8.61
C ARG A 273 17.68 9.46 8.57
N GLN A 274 18.35 9.94 7.53
CA GLN A 274 19.79 9.73 7.33
C GLN A 274 20.19 8.24 7.35
N MET A 275 19.28 7.36 6.95
CA MET A 275 19.54 5.92 6.90
C MET A 275 20.47 5.60 5.73
N HIS A 276 21.63 5.02 6.02
CA HIS A 276 22.51 4.44 5.01
C HIS A 276 22.14 2.97 4.80
N TRP A 277 21.53 2.68 3.66
CA TRP A 277 21.10 1.33 3.33
C TRP A 277 22.26 0.47 2.87
N THR A 278 22.36 -0.70 3.49
CA THR A 278 23.16 -1.83 3.03
C THR A 278 22.22 -3.04 2.95
N PRO A 279 22.54 -4.08 2.16
CA PRO A 279 21.72 -5.30 2.13
C PRO A 279 21.47 -5.86 3.53
N THR A 280 22.50 -5.89 4.39
CA THR A 280 22.38 -6.34 5.79
C THR A 280 21.43 -5.46 6.62
N ARG A 281 21.51 -4.13 6.49
CA ARG A 281 20.60 -3.23 7.22
C ARG A 281 19.16 -3.35 6.74
N LEU A 282 18.97 -3.51 5.44
CA LEU A 282 17.66 -3.76 4.84
C LEU A 282 17.07 -5.09 5.33
N GLU A 283 17.89 -6.15 5.39
CA GLU A 283 17.49 -7.45 5.94
C GLU A 283 17.07 -7.33 7.40
N ILE A 284 17.91 -6.74 8.26
CA ILE A 284 17.60 -6.54 9.69
C ILE A 284 16.30 -5.75 9.85
N TRP A 285 16.13 -4.67 9.08
CA TRP A 285 14.93 -3.85 9.13
C TRP A 285 13.67 -4.66 8.77
N LEU A 286 13.68 -5.37 7.63
CA LEU A 286 12.52 -6.16 7.19
C LEU A 286 12.22 -7.32 8.13
N LEU A 287 13.23 -8.05 8.60
CA LEU A 287 13.03 -9.17 9.54
C LEU A 287 12.45 -8.69 10.88
N GLY A 288 12.90 -7.53 11.37
CA GLY A 288 12.41 -6.95 12.61
C GLY A 288 11.00 -6.35 12.50
N THR A 289 10.73 -5.56 11.46
CA THR A 289 9.46 -4.81 11.35
C THR A 289 8.34 -5.62 10.70
N CYS A 290 8.67 -6.58 9.83
CA CYS A 290 7.71 -7.36 9.05
C CYS A 290 7.73 -8.84 9.46
N TRP A 291 7.99 -9.14 10.74
CA TRP A 291 8.11 -10.50 11.27
C TRP A 291 6.93 -11.41 10.91
N ALA A 292 5.71 -10.86 10.82
CA ALA A 292 4.50 -11.61 10.49
C ALA A 292 4.53 -12.20 9.06
N MET A 293 5.45 -11.76 8.19
CA MET A 293 5.73 -12.41 6.90
C MET A 293 6.31 -13.82 7.03
N GLY A 294 6.66 -14.26 8.23
CA GLY A 294 7.11 -15.62 8.51
C GLY A 294 8.50 -15.92 7.94
N TYR A 295 9.37 -14.91 7.84
CA TYR A 295 10.72 -15.06 7.26
C TYR A 295 11.54 -16.17 7.92
N ALA A 296 11.35 -16.39 9.22
CA ALA A 296 12.02 -17.47 9.96
C ALA A 296 11.67 -18.88 9.43
N GLY A 297 10.53 -19.03 8.76
CA GLY A 297 10.09 -20.29 8.14
C GLY A 297 10.44 -20.40 6.65
N TYR A 298 11.19 -19.46 6.07
CA TYR A 298 11.59 -19.52 4.67
C TYR A 298 12.66 -20.59 4.47
N ASP A 299 12.56 -21.35 3.38
CA ASP A 299 13.65 -22.22 2.95
C ASP A 299 14.88 -21.41 2.48
N HIS A 300 16.02 -22.11 2.39
CA HIS A 300 17.30 -21.50 2.02
C HIS A 300 17.25 -20.80 0.65
N GLU A 301 16.52 -21.36 -0.32
CA GLU A 301 16.44 -20.78 -1.66
C GLU A 301 15.61 -19.49 -1.67
N ARG A 302 14.51 -19.44 -0.91
CA ARG A 302 13.69 -18.24 -0.77
C ARG A 302 14.46 -17.12 -0.06
N ILE A 303 15.25 -17.44 0.97
CA ILE A 303 16.15 -16.47 1.63
C ILE A 303 17.22 -15.97 0.65
N LYS A 304 17.86 -16.87 -0.10
CA LYS A 304 18.87 -16.51 -1.11
C LYS A 304 18.30 -15.61 -2.20
N GLN A 305 17.09 -15.90 -2.68
CA GLN A 305 16.39 -15.06 -3.66
C GLN A 305 16.06 -13.69 -3.09
N MET A 306 15.57 -13.62 -1.85
CA MET A 306 15.28 -12.36 -1.17
C MET A 306 16.55 -11.51 -1.03
N ARG A 307 17.67 -12.10 -0.57
CA ARG A 307 18.97 -11.42 -0.44
C ARG A 307 19.53 -10.95 -1.78
N ARG A 308 19.32 -11.70 -2.86
CA ARG A 308 19.75 -11.28 -4.21
C ARG A 308 19.01 -10.04 -4.73
N ARG A 309 17.80 -9.78 -4.23
CA ARG A 309 16.98 -8.61 -4.61
C ARG A 309 17.37 -7.35 -3.84
N MET A 310 18.04 -7.50 -2.69
CA MET A 310 18.57 -6.41 -1.85
C MET A 310 19.84 -5.82 -2.45
#